data_AF-A0A935AVN7-F1
#
_entry.id   AF-A0A935AVN7-F1
#
_cell.length_a   1.000
_cell.length_b   1.000
_cell.length_c   1.000
_cell.angle_alpha   90.00
_cell.angle_beta   90.00
_cell.angle_gamma   90.00
#
_symmetry.space_group_name_H-M   'P 1'
#
loop_
_entity.id
_entity.type
_entity.pdbx_description
1 polymer ?
#
loop_
_entity_poly.entity_id
_entity_poly.type
_entity_poly.pdbx_seq_one_letter_code
_entity_poly.pdbx_strand_id
1 'polypeptide(L)'
;MALIHKIIIFLAVVLLASCKDNRQTIENGIASFSEIQCRAARLNDRRFELFEQIRLLEVDTISNKKAIDSLNTEAALIKKQSLESADTLRIKLADFLSSQKFSSEDRKYFDDQINALVAKCKSKK
;
A
#
# COMPACT_ATOMS: atom_id res chain seq x y z
N MET A 1 40.38 3.47 32.54
CA MET A 1 39.38 2.38 32.33
C MET A 1 37.93 2.87 32.41
N ALA A 2 37.53 3.67 33.40
CA ALA A 2 36.12 4.09 33.58
C ALA A 2 35.56 5.04 32.48
N LEU A 3 36.39 5.87 31.85
CA LEU A 3 35.94 6.81 30.81
C LEU A 3 35.61 6.10 29.47
N ILE A 4 36.43 5.13 29.08
CA ILE A 4 36.24 4.32 27.86
C ILE A 4 34.98 3.46 27.98
N HIS A 5 34.74 2.86 29.16
CA HIS A 5 33.52 2.11 29.44
C HIS A 5 32.25 2.95 29.29
N LYS A 6 32.26 4.21 29.77
CA LYS A 6 31.12 5.12 29.63
C LYS A 6 30.83 5.50 28.17
N ILE A 7 31.87 5.68 27.36
CA ILE A 7 31.73 5.99 25.92
C ILE A 7 31.15 4.79 25.15
N ILE A 8 31.62 3.57 25.43
CA ILE A 8 31.11 2.35 24.79
C ILE A 8 29.63 2.11 25.14
N ILE A 9 29.25 2.30 26.41
CA ILE A 9 27.85 2.17 26.84
C ILE A 9 26.99 3.24 26.17
N PHE A 10 27.46 4.49 26.07
CA PHE A 10 26.72 5.55 25.39
C PHE A 10 26.53 5.25 23.90
N LEU A 11 27.56 4.78 23.21
CA LEU A 11 27.47 4.33 21.81
C LEU A 11 26.49 3.16 21.64
N ALA A 12 26.53 2.17 22.54
CA ALA A 12 25.60 1.03 22.52
C ALA A 12 24.15 1.47 22.73
N VAL A 13 23.90 2.41 23.65
CA VAL A 13 22.56 2.96 23.90
C VAL A 13 22.07 3.80 22.72
N VAL A 14 22.93 4.62 22.10
CA VAL A 14 22.58 5.40 20.90
C VAL A 14 22.31 4.49 19.70
N LEU A 15 23.10 3.42 19.52
CA LEU A 15 22.88 2.41 18.47
C LEU A 15 21.58 1.63 18.68
N LEU A 16 21.28 1.24 19.93
CA LEU A 16 20.04 0.54 20.29
C LEU A 16 18.80 1.44 20.12
N ALA A 17 18.89 2.71 20.50
CA ALA A 17 17.82 3.70 20.30
C ALA A 17 17.59 3.95 18.80
N SER A 18 18.65 4.16 18.02
CA SER A 18 18.57 4.34 16.57
C SER A 18 18.01 3.11 15.85
N CYS A 19 18.38 1.89 16.26
CA CYS A 19 17.80 0.67 15.71
C CYS A 19 16.31 0.53 16.05
N LYS A 20 15.90 0.89 17.26
CA LYS A 20 14.51 0.81 17.70
C LYS A 20 13.61 1.81 16.95
N ASP A 21 14.08 3.04 16.79
CA ASP A 21 13.35 4.09 16.05
C ASP A 21 13.27 3.78 14.55
N ASN A 22 14.35 3.23 13.96
CA ASN A 22 14.35 2.84 12.55
C ASN A 22 13.40 1.67 12.30
N ARG A 23 13.41 0.65 13.18
CA ARG A 23 12.49 -0.49 13.08
C ARG A 23 11.02 -0.08 13.24
N GLN A 24 10.70 0.75 14.22
CA GLN A 24 9.33 1.24 14.42
C GLN A 24 8.84 2.05 13.21
N THR A 25 9.73 2.84 12.61
CA THR A 25 9.44 3.61 11.39
C THR A 25 9.18 2.69 10.19
N ILE A 26 9.98 1.64 10.03
CA ILE A 26 9.79 0.60 9.01
C ILE A 26 8.44 -0.11 9.19
N GLU A 27 8.11 -0.55 10.41
CA GLU A 27 6.86 -1.25 10.71
C GLU A 27 5.62 -0.36 10.44
N ASN A 28 5.67 0.92 10.83
CA ASN A 28 4.60 1.87 10.55
C ASN A 28 4.45 2.16 9.04
N GLY A 29 5.57 2.26 8.32
CA GLY A 29 5.58 2.37 6.87
C GLY A 29 4.88 1.17 6.23
N ILE A 30 5.33 -0.05 6.54
CA ILE A 30 4.76 -1.30 6.02
C ILE A 30 3.25 -1.37 6.24
N ALA A 31 2.77 -1.03 7.45
CA ALA A 31 1.34 -1.01 7.75
C ALA A 31 0.59 -0.03 6.84
N SER A 32 1.05 1.22 6.74
CA SER A 32 0.39 2.25 5.93
C SER A 32 0.36 1.91 4.43
N PHE A 33 1.46 1.38 3.88
CA PHE A 33 1.52 1.03 2.47
C PHE A 33 0.70 -0.22 2.13
N SER A 34 0.71 -1.22 3.02
CA SER A 34 -0.11 -2.42 2.83
C SER A 34 -1.61 -2.09 2.80
N GLU A 35 -2.07 -1.14 3.60
CA GLU A 35 -3.46 -0.69 3.61
C GLU A 35 -3.85 -0.04 2.27
N ILE A 36 -2.99 0.84 1.74
CA ILE A 36 -3.23 1.51 0.46
C ILE A 36 -3.24 0.49 -0.69
N GLN A 37 -2.29 -0.45 -0.71
CA GLN A 37 -2.27 -1.51 -1.72
C GLN A 37 -3.46 -2.46 -1.61
N CYS A 38 -3.90 -2.78 -0.39
CA CYS A 38 -5.14 -3.51 -0.13
C CYS A 38 -6.36 -2.79 -0.72
N ARG A 39 -6.45 -1.47 -0.51
CA ARG A 39 -7.55 -0.66 -1.04
C ARG A 39 -7.53 -0.65 -2.57
N ALA A 40 -6.36 -0.47 -3.17
CA ALA A 40 -6.18 -0.54 -4.62
C ALA A 40 -6.58 -1.90 -5.20
N ALA A 41 -6.20 -3.00 -4.55
CA ALA A 41 -6.59 -4.35 -4.95
C ALA A 41 -8.12 -4.54 -4.91
N ARG A 42 -8.78 -4.11 -3.83
CA ARG A 42 -10.25 -4.19 -3.72
C ARG A 42 -10.98 -3.36 -4.77
N LEU A 43 -10.49 -2.15 -5.06
CA LEU A 43 -11.06 -1.29 -6.11
C LEU A 43 -10.92 -1.95 -7.49
N ASN A 44 -9.80 -2.62 -7.75
CA ASN A 44 -9.59 -3.34 -9.00
C ASN A 44 -10.53 -4.56 -9.14
N ASP A 45 -10.75 -5.32 -8.06
CA ASP A 45 -11.71 -6.43 -8.07
C ASP A 45 -13.13 -5.94 -8.33
N ARG A 46 -13.56 -4.88 -7.65
CA ARG A 46 -14.88 -4.28 -7.86
C ARG A 46 -15.05 -3.73 -9.27
N ARG A 47 -13.97 -3.22 -9.87
CA ARG A 47 -13.97 -2.80 -11.28
C ARG A 47 -14.23 -3.99 -12.21
N PHE A 48 -13.63 -5.15 -11.96
CA PHE A 48 -13.89 -6.36 -12.76
C PHE A 48 -15.33 -6.85 -12.61
N GLU A 49 -15.87 -6.84 -11.38
CA GLU A 49 -17.27 -7.21 -11.12
C GLU A 49 -18.25 -6.30 -11.87
N LEU A 50 -18.00 -4.99 -11.89
CA LEU A 50 -18.82 -4.04 -12.64
C LEU A 50 -18.73 -4.26 -14.15
N PHE A 51 -17.55 -4.59 -14.69
CA PHE A 51 -17.41 -4.92 -16.10
C PHE A 51 -18.23 -6.15 -16.49
N GLU A 52 -18.24 -7.20 -15.66
CA GLU A 52 -19.10 -8.37 -15.91
C GLU A 52 -20.59 -8.02 -15.82
N GLN A 53 -21.01 -7.18 -14.87
CA GLN A 53 -22.41 -6.74 -14.78
C GLN A 53 -22.84 -5.94 -16.01
N ILE A 54 -21.99 -5.03 -16.50
CA ILE A 54 -22.25 -4.27 -17.73
C ILE A 54 -22.37 -5.25 -18.91
N ARG A 55 -21.43 -6.18 -19.06
CA ARG A 55 -21.45 -7.19 -20.14
C ARG A 55 -22.72 -8.04 -20.15
N LEU A 56 -23.24 -8.40 -18.98
CA LEU A 56 -24.50 -9.15 -18.86
C LEU A 56 -25.73 -8.31 -19.28
N LEU A 57 -25.71 -7.01 -19.02
CA LEU A 57 -26.80 -6.09 -19.36
C LEU A 57 -26.77 -5.63 -20.82
N GLU A 58 -25.61 -5.65 -21.46
CA GLU A 58 -25.43 -5.29 -22.87
C GLU A 58 -26.21 -6.20 -23.84
N VAL A 59 -26.64 -7.39 -23.40
CA VAL A 59 -27.47 -8.34 -24.18
C VAL A 59 -28.80 -7.73 -24.61
N ASP A 60 -29.37 -6.81 -23.82
CA ASP A 60 -30.52 -5.98 -24.21
C ASP A 60 -30.23 -4.52 -23.87
N THR A 61 -29.35 -3.92 -24.67
CA THR A 61 -28.78 -2.60 -24.42
C THR A 61 -29.83 -1.49 -24.39
N ILE A 62 -30.92 -1.64 -25.15
CA ILE A 62 -31.98 -0.62 -25.23
C ILE A 62 -32.81 -0.62 -23.93
N SER A 63 -33.22 -1.80 -23.46
CA SER A 63 -33.99 -1.96 -22.22
C SER A 63 -33.14 -1.59 -20.98
N ASN A 64 -31.85 -1.91 -21.02
CA ASN A 64 -30.94 -1.75 -19.88
C ASN A 64 -30.13 -0.45 -19.88
N LYS A 65 -30.34 0.46 -20.85
CA LYS A 65 -29.49 1.65 -21.06
C LYS A 65 -29.23 2.46 -19.78
N LYS A 66 -30.28 2.74 -19.00
CA LYS A 66 -30.15 3.50 -17.74
C LYS A 66 -29.32 2.78 -16.68
N ALA A 67 -29.43 1.44 -16.61
CA ALA A 67 -28.64 0.63 -15.69
C ALA A 67 -27.16 0.59 -16.13
N ILE A 68 -26.92 0.43 -17.43
CA ILE A 68 -25.58 0.48 -18.02
C ILE A 68 -24.92 1.84 -17.78
N ASP A 69 -25.64 2.95 -18.01
CA ASP A 69 -25.12 4.31 -17.77
C ASP A 69 -24.77 4.54 -16.29
N SER A 70 -25.58 4.01 -15.36
CA SER A 70 -25.31 4.06 -13.92
C SER A 70 -24.05 3.26 -13.54
N LEU A 71 -23.91 2.04 -14.04
CA LEU A 71 -22.75 1.19 -13.77
C LEU A 71 -21.47 1.76 -14.39
N ASN A 72 -21.55 2.38 -15.58
CA ASN A 72 -20.44 3.10 -16.19
C ASN A 72 -19.97 4.29 -15.35
N THR A 73 -20.92 5.01 -14.74
CA THR A 73 -20.60 6.12 -13.81
C THR A 73 -19.89 5.60 -12.56
N GLU A 74 -20.35 4.49 -11.98
CA GLU A 74 -19.69 3.85 -10.83
C GLU A 74 -18.29 3.34 -11.21
N ALA A 75 -18.14 2.71 -12.38
CA ALA A 75 -16.86 2.23 -12.89
C ALA A 75 -15.85 3.38 -13.09
N ALA A 76 -16.31 4.53 -13.61
CA ALA A 76 -15.48 5.72 -13.75
C ALA A 76 -15.03 6.28 -12.38
N LEU A 77 -15.91 6.29 -11.38
CA LEU A 77 -15.58 6.71 -10.02
C LEU A 77 -14.55 5.77 -9.37
N ILE A 78 -14.74 4.45 -9.49
CA ILE A 78 -13.80 3.45 -8.95
C ILE A 78 -12.44 3.56 -9.63
N LYS A 79 -12.41 3.77 -10.96
CA LYS A 79 -11.17 4.02 -11.70
C LYS A 79 -10.44 5.25 -11.16
N LYS A 80 -11.16 6.36 -10.93
CA LYS A 80 -10.59 7.58 -10.35
C LYS A 80 -9.99 7.32 -8.96
N GLN A 81 -10.75 6.69 -8.06
CA GLN A 81 -10.29 6.36 -6.71
C GLN A 81 -9.07 5.42 -6.72
N SER A 82 -9.01 4.48 -7.67
CA SER A 82 -7.89 3.58 -7.83
C SER A 82 -6.62 4.33 -8.24
N LEU A 83 -6.74 5.28 -9.17
CA LEU A 83 -5.61 6.10 -9.61
C LEU A 83 -5.12 7.02 -8.49
N GLU A 84 -6.03 7.70 -7.78
CA GLU A 84 -5.68 8.54 -6.62
C GLU A 84 -4.97 7.75 -5.53
N SER A 85 -5.40 6.51 -5.27
CA SER A 85 -4.75 5.62 -4.31
C SER A 85 -3.34 5.22 -4.76
N ALA A 86 -3.16 4.96 -6.06
CA ALA A 86 -1.84 4.64 -6.63
C ALA A 86 -0.88 5.84 -6.61
N ASP A 87 -1.36 7.04 -6.92
CA ASP A 87 -0.55 8.26 -6.83
C ASP A 87 -0.16 8.57 -5.38
N THR A 88 -1.10 8.42 -4.45
CA THR A 88 -0.83 8.58 -3.00
C THR A 88 0.21 7.58 -2.53
N LEU A 89 0.12 6.31 -2.96
CA LEU A 89 1.11 5.29 -2.67
C LEU A 89 2.49 5.69 -3.17
N ARG A 90 2.58 6.13 -4.44
CA ARG A 90 3.84 6.53 -5.08
C ARG A 90 4.50 7.70 -4.34
N ILE A 91 3.71 8.73 -4.00
CA ILE A 91 4.20 9.91 -3.28
C ILE A 91 4.69 9.51 -1.89
N LYS A 92 3.84 8.84 -1.09
CA LYS A 92 4.20 8.44 0.26
C LYS A 92 5.42 7.51 0.30
N LEU A 93 5.55 6.60 -0.68
CA LEU A 93 6.70 5.70 -0.77
C LEU A 93 7.98 6.47 -1.11
N ALA A 94 7.91 7.41 -2.05
CA ALA A 94 9.04 8.26 -2.40
C ALA A 94 9.48 9.15 -1.22
N ASP A 95 8.52 9.75 -0.51
CA ASP A 95 8.78 10.56 0.69
C ASP A 95 9.38 9.70 1.80
N PHE A 96 8.83 8.50 2.03
CA PHE A 96 9.36 7.57 3.01
C PHE A 96 10.80 7.18 2.68
N LEU A 97 11.06 6.67 1.47
CA LEU A 97 12.39 6.22 1.03
C LEU A 97 13.43 7.33 0.96
N SER A 98 13.02 8.58 0.78
CA SER A 98 13.92 9.75 0.75
C SER A 98 14.16 10.34 2.14
N SER A 99 13.25 10.13 3.10
CA SER A 99 13.37 10.63 4.48
C SER A 99 14.51 9.97 5.28
N GLN A 100 14.99 8.78 4.86
CA GLN A 100 16.05 8.05 5.55
C GLN A 100 17.03 7.33 4.60
N LYS A 101 18.25 7.07 5.06
CA LYS A 101 19.23 6.22 4.36
C LYS A 101 18.90 4.75 4.57
N PHE A 102 17.90 4.24 3.86
CA PHE A 102 17.61 2.80 3.83
C PHE A 102 18.71 2.03 3.08
N SER A 103 19.18 0.94 3.69
CA SER A 103 20.05 -0.02 3.01
C SER A 103 19.28 -0.79 1.92
N SER A 104 20.00 -1.51 1.05
CA SER A 104 19.37 -2.42 0.08
C SER A 104 18.59 -3.55 0.75
N GLU A 105 19.03 -3.99 1.93
CA GLU A 105 18.38 -5.03 2.72
C GLU A 105 17.08 -4.53 3.33
N ASP A 106 17.07 -3.29 3.87
CA ASP A 106 15.85 -2.66 4.39
C ASP A 106 14.80 -2.50 3.30
N ARG A 107 15.21 -2.06 2.09
CA ARG A 107 14.32 -1.91 0.93
C ARG A 107 13.73 -3.25 0.50
N LYS A 108 14.56 -4.30 0.43
CA LYS A 108 14.11 -5.65 0.08
C LYS A 108 13.13 -6.20 1.12
N TYR A 109 13.44 -6.07 2.40
CA TYR A 109 12.56 -6.47 3.50
C TYR A 109 11.21 -5.74 3.42
N PHE A 110 11.24 -4.45 3.10
CA PHE A 110 10.04 -3.63 2.92
C PHE A 110 9.13 -4.15 1.80
N ASP A 111 9.72 -4.40 0.62
CA ASP A 111 8.99 -4.93 -0.53
C ASP A 111 8.41 -6.32 -0.24
N ASP A 112 9.19 -7.21 0.37
CA ASP A 112 8.77 -8.57 0.72
C ASP A 112 7.57 -8.55 1.70
N GLN A 113 7.61 -7.67 2.71
CA GLN A 113 6.54 -7.57 3.71
C GLN A 113 5.26 -6.95 3.15
N ILE A 114 5.38 -5.92 2.31
CA ILE A 114 4.23 -5.33 1.61
C ILE A 114 3.57 -6.38 0.72
N ASN A 115 4.35 -7.10 -0.09
CA ASN A 115 3.83 -8.13 -0.98
C ASN A 115 3.13 -9.25 -0.21
N ALA A 116 3.70 -9.69 0.92
CA ALA A 116 3.08 -10.70 1.78
C ALA A 116 1.74 -10.24 2.39
N LEU A 117 1.65 -8.99 2.85
CA LEU A 117 0.42 -8.42 3.39
C LEU A 117 -0.66 -8.25 2.31
N VAL A 118 -0.26 -7.84 1.10
CA VAL A 118 -1.16 -7.71 -0.05
C VAL A 118 -1.68 -9.07 -0.51
N ALA A 119 -0.83 -10.10 -0.54
CA ALA A 119 -1.25 -11.47 -0.83
C ALA A 119 -2.29 -11.98 0.18
N LYS A 120 -2.07 -11.76 1.48
CA LYS A 120 -3.05 -12.07 2.53
C LYS A 120 -4.37 -11.32 2.32
N CYS A 121 -4.31 -10.07 1.90
CA CYS A 121 -5.48 -9.25 1.60
C CYS A 121 -6.33 -9.83 0.47
N LYS A 122 -5.69 -10.29 -0.60
CA LYS A 122 -6.35 -10.92 -1.75
C LYS A 122 -6.93 -12.31 -1.42
N SER A 123 -6.33 -13.03 -0.48
CA SER A 123 -6.80 -14.36 -0.05
C SER A 123 -8.03 -14.34 0.87
N LYS A 124 -8.43 -13.18 1.40
CA LYS A 124 -9.59 -13.02 2.29
C LYS A 124 -10.92 -12.85 1.53
N LYS A 125 -11.04 -13.45 0.33
CA LYS A 125 -12.33 -13.52 -0.37
C LYS A 125 -13.26 -14.52 0.32
#